data_AF-A0A9E2PX11-F1
#
_entry.id   AF-A0A9E2PX11-F1
#
_cell.length_a   1.000
_cell.length_b   1.000
_cell.length_c   1.000
_cell.angle_alpha   90.00
_cell.angle_beta   90.00
_cell.angle_gamma   90.00
#
_symmetry.space_group_name_H-M   'P 1'
#
loop_
_entity.id
_entity.type
_entity.pdbx_description
1 polymer ?
#
loop_
_entity_poly.entity_id
_entity_poly.type
_entity_poly.pdbx_seq_one_letter_code
_entity_poly.pdbx_strand_id
1 'polypeptide(L)'
;MGVPFLPVRGILGSAYLAVNPRFRVMADPFSGEELVAVQALTPDVTLIHAARGDSQGNILIPRVSDWRLAVTASVKVIATVEEFVAGPLQDQPEWRLIPAIWLTALVHCPGGAAPTGYPGYYPQDEAHLALYLESTRKAAFARYLQDHVWGSAG
;
A
#
# COMPACT_ATOMS: atom_id res chain seq x y z
N MET A 1 -2.77 -1.04 16.85
CA MET A 1 -2.23 -0.52 18.14
C MET A 1 -3.16 0.49 18.80
N GLY A 2 -3.95 1.27 18.05
CA GLY A 2 -4.99 2.14 18.64
C GLY A 2 -4.46 3.33 19.44
N VAL A 3 -3.19 3.68 19.25
CA VAL A 3 -2.56 4.83 19.90
C VAL A 3 -2.67 6.07 19.02
N PRO A 4 -2.81 7.28 19.60
CA PRO A 4 -2.97 8.52 18.82
C PRO A 4 -1.67 9.02 18.18
N PHE A 5 -0.50 8.56 18.66
CA PHE A 5 0.81 8.87 18.10
C PHE A 5 1.85 7.83 18.52
N LEU A 6 3.00 7.84 17.86
CA LEU A 6 4.21 7.12 18.29
C LEU A 6 5.40 8.10 18.39
N PRO A 7 6.22 8.02 19.45
CA PRO A 7 7.44 8.81 19.55
C PRO A 7 8.54 8.22 18.65
N VAL A 8 9.25 9.08 17.90
CA VAL A 8 10.41 8.71 17.08
C VAL A 8 11.53 9.74 17.22
N ARG A 9 12.79 9.28 17.14
CA ARG A 9 13.96 10.17 17.19
C ARG A 9 14.40 10.67 15.81
N GLY A 10 14.32 9.81 14.79
CA GLY A 10 14.98 10.02 13.50
C GLY A 10 14.48 11.20 12.64
N ILE A 11 13.44 11.91 13.08
CA ILE A 11 12.88 13.07 12.36
C ILE A 11 13.49 14.39 12.87
N LEU A 12 14.09 14.41 14.06
CA LEU A 12 14.70 15.61 14.63
C LEU A 12 15.80 16.16 13.72
N GLY A 13 15.88 17.49 13.62
CA GLY A 13 16.84 18.19 12.78
C GLY A 13 16.54 18.12 11.27
N SER A 14 15.50 17.41 10.84
CA SER A 14 15.10 17.37 9.43
C SER A 14 14.11 18.49 9.08
N ALA A 15 14.13 18.92 7.81
CA ALA A 15 13.15 19.86 7.28
C ALA A 15 11.70 19.30 7.28
N TYR A 16 11.51 18.00 7.49
CA TYR A 16 10.18 17.39 7.55
C TYR A 16 9.31 17.96 8.67
N LEU A 17 9.91 18.41 9.78
CA LEU A 17 9.20 19.07 10.87
C LEU A 17 8.48 20.36 10.42
N ALA A 18 9.05 21.07 9.43
CA ALA A 18 8.49 22.32 8.94
C ALA A 18 7.34 22.11 7.95
N VAL A 19 7.28 20.96 7.27
CA VAL A 19 6.34 20.71 6.17
C VAL A 19 5.26 19.68 6.51
N ASN A 20 5.43 18.90 7.57
CA ASN A 20 4.45 17.89 7.97
C ASN A 20 3.78 18.24 9.31
N PRO A 21 2.53 18.72 9.31
CA PRO A 21 1.82 19.15 10.52
C PRO A 21 1.49 18.00 11.49
N ARG A 22 1.70 16.74 11.07
CA ARG A 22 1.50 15.54 11.89
C ARG A 22 2.68 15.25 12.82
N PHE A 23 3.77 16.00 12.69
CA PHE A 23 4.96 15.86 13.53
C PHE A 23 4.99 16.98 14.57
N ARG A 24 5.18 16.62 15.84
CA ARG A 24 5.33 17.58 16.93
C ARG A 24 6.51 17.20 17.79
N VAL A 25 7.40 18.15 18.06
CA VAL A 25 8.48 17.94 19.03
C VAL A 25 7.87 17.87 20.43
N MET A 26 8.32 16.90 21.22
CA MET A 26 7.95 16.72 22.61
C MET A 26 9.17 16.28 23.42
N ALA A 27 9.16 16.54 24.72
CA ALA A 27 10.14 15.97 25.63
C ALA A 27 9.71 14.55 26.04
N ASP A 28 10.66 13.61 26.03
CA ASP A 28 10.51 12.31 26.68
C ASP A 28 10.27 12.52 28.18
N PRO A 29 9.15 12.04 28.74
CA PRO A 29 8.83 12.24 30.16
C PRO A 29 9.81 11.55 31.13
N PHE A 30 10.65 10.62 30.65
CA PHE A 30 11.59 9.89 31.52
C PHE A 30 13.01 10.44 31.47
N SER A 31 13.50 10.80 30.28
CA SER A 31 14.87 11.29 30.09
C SER A 31 14.97 12.81 29.91
N GLY A 32 13.86 13.48 29.56
CA GLY A 32 13.85 14.89 29.17
C GLY A 32 14.40 15.15 27.76
N GLU A 33 14.85 14.11 27.05
CA GLU A 33 15.35 14.26 25.68
C GLU A 33 14.25 14.64 24.70
N GLU A 34 14.59 15.42 23.68
CA GLU A 34 13.65 15.73 22.61
C GLU A 34 13.37 14.48 21.75
N LEU A 35 12.09 14.29 21.44
CA LEU A 35 11.57 13.30 20.51
C LEU A 35 10.51 13.96 19.61
N VAL A 36 10.12 13.26 18.55
CA VAL A 36 9.01 13.67 17.68
C VAL A 36 7.83 12.75 17.90
N ALA A 37 6.70 13.31 18.33
CA ALA A 37 5.41 12.64 18.27
C ALA A 37 4.91 12.62 16.82
N VAL A 38 4.78 11.43 16.24
CA VAL A 38 4.18 11.21 14.93
C VAL A 38 2.74 10.81 15.11
N GLN A 39 1.81 11.69 14.71
CA GLN A 39 0.38 11.43 14.79
C GLN A 39 0.01 10.16 14.01
N ALA A 40 -0.94 9.38 14.55
CA ALA A 40 -1.47 8.21 13.89
C ALA A 40 -2.07 8.55 12.52
N LEU A 41 -1.81 7.68 11.54
CA LEU A 41 -2.44 7.72 10.23
C LEU A 41 -3.56 6.66 10.21
N THR A 42 -4.78 7.10 9.97
CA THR A 42 -5.97 6.24 9.84
C THR A 42 -6.59 6.48 8.46
N PRO A 43 -6.20 5.70 7.44
CA PRO A 43 -6.78 5.86 6.10
C PRO A 43 -8.27 5.50 6.10
N ASP A 44 -9.08 6.30 5.41
CA ASP A 44 -10.49 5.95 5.17
C ASP A 44 -10.60 4.70 4.30
N VAL A 45 -9.70 4.59 3.30
CA VAL A 45 -9.61 3.46 2.38
C VAL A 45 -8.15 3.15 2.11
N THR A 46 -7.80 1.87 2.22
CA THR A 46 -6.54 1.33 1.71
C THR A 46 -6.81 0.41 0.51
N LEU A 47 -6.09 0.64 -0.58
CA LEU A 47 -6.06 -0.23 -1.75
C LEU A 47 -4.79 -1.08 -1.70
N ILE A 48 -4.94 -2.39 -1.83
CA ILE A 48 -3.80 -3.31 -1.89
C ILE A 48 -3.94 -4.29 -3.04
N HIS A 49 -2.80 -4.74 -3.55
CA HIS A 49 -2.71 -5.85 -4.47
C HIS A 49 -2.03 -7.03 -3.78
N ALA A 50 -2.60 -8.22 -3.91
CA ALA A 50 -2.21 -9.43 -3.21
C ALA A 50 -2.04 -10.61 -4.19
N ALA A 51 -1.35 -11.66 -3.75
CA ALA A 51 -1.04 -12.80 -4.60
C ALA A 51 -2.29 -13.62 -4.86
N ARG A 52 -2.94 -14.07 -3.78
CA ARG A 52 -4.09 -14.95 -3.86
C ARG A 52 -5.18 -14.48 -2.94
N GLY A 53 -6.43 -14.68 -3.36
CA GLY A 53 -7.61 -14.55 -2.52
C GLY A 53 -8.39 -15.85 -2.48
N ASP A 54 -9.09 -16.13 -1.37
CA ASP A 54 -9.96 -17.30 -1.27
C ASP A 54 -11.45 -16.95 -1.19
N SER A 55 -12.27 -18.00 -1.25
CA SER A 55 -13.73 -17.95 -1.09
C SER A 55 -14.20 -17.42 0.27
N GLN A 56 -13.33 -17.39 1.28
CA GLN A 56 -13.62 -16.81 2.59
C GLN A 56 -13.24 -15.32 2.66
N GLY A 57 -12.65 -14.77 1.60
CA GLY A 57 -12.20 -13.40 1.52
C GLY A 57 -10.83 -13.15 2.15
N ASN A 58 -10.07 -14.19 2.53
CA ASN A 58 -8.69 -14.02 2.98
C ASN A 58 -7.78 -13.76 1.78
N ILE A 59 -6.65 -13.12 2.04
CA ILE A 59 -5.62 -12.89 1.00
C ILE A 59 -4.22 -13.26 1.49
N LEU A 60 -3.32 -13.51 0.54
CA LEU A 60 -1.89 -13.67 0.76
C LEU A 60 -1.10 -12.48 0.23
N ILE A 61 -0.33 -11.82 1.09
CA ILE A 61 0.59 -10.72 0.73
C ILE A 61 2.05 -11.13 0.96
N PRO A 62 3.06 -10.52 0.31
CA PRO A 62 4.46 -10.85 0.56
C PRO A 62 4.81 -10.60 2.03
N ARG A 63 5.49 -11.55 2.69
CA ARG A 63 5.83 -11.45 4.12
C ARG A 63 6.71 -10.24 4.46
N VAL A 64 7.58 -9.86 3.52
CA VAL A 64 8.50 -8.72 3.64
C VAL A 64 7.81 -7.37 3.47
N SER A 65 6.51 -7.34 3.15
CA SER A 65 5.78 -6.10 2.96
C SER A 65 5.19 -5.53 4.25
N ASP A 66 5.13 -4.20 4.32
CA ASP A 66 4.49 -3.46 5.42
C ASP A 66 2.97 -3.31 5.24
N TRP A 67 2.39 -3.93 4.21
CA TRP A 67 0.97 -3.79 3.87
C TRP A 67 0.03 -4.19 5.01
N ARG A 68 0.44 -5.12 5.89
CA ARG A 68 -0.34 -5.45 7.09
C ARG A 68 -0.60 -4.23 7.98
N LEU A 69 0.35 -3.30 8.10
CA LEU A 69 0.17 -2.09 8.89
C LEU A 69 -0.89 -1.17 8.26
N ALA A 70 -0.82 -0.96 6.94
CA ALA A 70 -1.82 -0.17 6.21
C ALA A 70 -3.22 -0.78 6.32
N VAL A 71 -3.34 -2.10 6.12
CA VAL A 71 -4.60 -2.85 6.24
C VAL A 71 -5.23 -2.67 7.62
N THR A 72 -4.46 -2.92 8.68
CA THR A 72 -4.98 -2.90 10.06
C THR A 72 -5.21 -1.49 10.62
N ALA A 73 -4.66 -0.46 9.96
CA ALA A 73 -4.88 0.94 10.32
C ALA A 73 -6.10 1.57 9.61
N SER A 74 -6.69 0.90 8.61
CA SER A 74 -7.68 1.50 7.72
C SER A 74 -9.12 1.23 8.15
N VAL A 75 -10.02 2.14 7.79
CA VAL A 75 -11.47 1.96 8.00
C VAL A 75 -12.03 0.95 6.98
N LYS A 76 -11.62 1.05 5.72
CA LYS A 76 -11.98 0.12 4.65
C LYS A 76 -10.73 -0.36 3.92
N VAL A 77 -10.78 -1.60 3.43
CA VAL A 77 -9.72 -2.17 2.61
C VAL A 77 -10.31 -2.86 1.38
N ILE A 78 -9.82 -2.47 0.21
CA ILE A 78 -10.16 -3.11 -1.05
C ILE A 78 -8.91 -3.81 -1.55
N ALA A 79 -8.98 -5.12 -1.70
CA ALA A 79 -7.90 -5.94 -2.20
C ALA A 79 -8.18 -6.39 -3.63
N THR A 80 -7.17 -6.27 -4.49
CA THR A 80 -7.11 -6.96 -5.78
C THR A 80 -6.18 -8.16 -5.66
N VAL A 81 -6.44 -9.24 -6.39
CA VAL A 81 -5.60 -10.45 -6.38
C VAL A 81 -5.27 -10.97 -7.76
N GLU A 82 -4.08 -11.54 -7.91
CA GLU A 82 -3.65 -12.23 -9.13
C GLU A 82 -4.42 -13.55 -9.35
N GLU A 83 -4.59 -14.35 -8.30
CA GLU A 83 -5.34 -15.62 -8.37
C GLU A 83 -6.47 -15.64 -7.35
N PHE A 84 -7.58 -16.28 -7.73
CA PHE A 84 -8.66 -16.63 -6.81
C PHE A 84 -8.77 -18.15 -6.65
N VAL A 85 -8.77 -18.64 -5.40
CA VAL A 85 -8.83 -20.07 -5.09
C VAL A 85 -10.11 -20.44 -4.33
N ALA A 86 -10.63 -21.64 -4.58
CA ALA A 86 -11.86 -22.09 -3.94
C ALA A 86 -11.68 -22.46 -2.46
N GLY A 87 -10.53 -23.05 -2.11
CA GLY A 87 -10.22 -23.52 -0.75
C GLY A 87 -9.60 -22.44 0.14
N PRO A 88 -9.64 -22.63 1.48
CA PRO A 88 -9.10 -21.64 2.41
C PRO A 88 -7.58 -21.53 2.28
N LEU A 89 -7.08 -20.30 2.27
CA LEU A 89 -5.66 -19.99 2.31
C LEU A 89 -5.09 -20.19 3.72
N GLN A 90 -3.79 -20.47 3.77
CA GLN A 90 -3.02 -20.60 5.00
C GLN A 90 -1.75 -19.77 4.90
N ASP A 91 -1.19 -19.38 6.05
CA ASP A 91 0.08 -18.67 6.13
C ASP A 91 1.22 -19.53 5.56
N GLN A 92 2.16 -18.93 4.83
CA GLN A 92 3.28 -19.62 4.18
C GLN A 92 4.61 -18.92 4.50
N PRO A 93 5.78 -19.57 4.35
CA PRO A 93 7.05 -18.93 4.68
C PRO A 93 7.28 -17.57 4.00
N GLU A 94 6.92 -17.46 2.72
CA GLU A 94 7.09 -16.26 1.91
C GLU A 94 5.82 -15.38 1.83
N TRP A 95 4.65 -15.95 2.14
CA TRP A 95 3.36 -15.26 2.08
C TRP A 95 2.70 -15.15 3.45
N ARG A 96 2.22 -13.94 3.76
CA ARG A 96 1.46 -13.67 4.98
C ARG A 96 -0.04 -13.67 4.71
N LEU A 97 -0.80 -14.44 5.49
CA LEU A 97 -2.26 -14.41 5.49
C LEU A 97 -2.77 -13.11 6.13
N ILE A 98 -3.63 -12.41 5.40
CA ILE A 98 -4.48 -11.34 5.93
C ILE A 98 -5.91 -11.89 6.01
N PRO A 99 -6.46 -12.03 7.23
CA PRO A 99 -7.81 -12.53 7.41
C PRO A 99 -8.88 -11.59 6.84
N ALA A 100 -9.96 -12.16 6.34
CA ALA A 100 -11.09 -11.45 5.72
C ALA A 100 -11.73 -10.38 6.62
N ILE A 101 -11.60 -10.48 7.95
CA ILE A 101 -12.12 -9.49 8.90
C ILE A 101 -11.57 -8.07 8.67
N TRP A 102 -10.39 -7.96 8.04
CA TRP A 102 -9.78 -6.69 7.70
C TRP A 102 -10.15 -6.17 6.31
N LEU A 103 -10.90 -6.94 5.53
CA LEU A 103 -11.17 -6.68 4.11
C LEU A 103 -12.63 -6.30 3.90
N THR A 104 -12.84 -5.23 3.12
CA THR A 104 -14.16 -4.75 2.71
C THR A 104 -14.58 -5.33 1.36
N ALA A 105 -13.62 -5.48 0.44
CA ALA A 105 -13.86 -6.08 -0.87
C ALA A 105 -12.62 -6.82 -1.37
N LEU A 106 -12.86 -7.88 -2.14
CA LEU A 106 -11.85 -8.68 -2.82
C LEU A 106 -12.21 -8.77 -4.30
N VAL A 107 -11.27 -8.43 -5.18
CA VAL A 107 -11.46 -8.39 -6.63
C VAL A 107 -10.40 -9.25 -7.30
N HIS A 108 -10.82 -10.23 -8.09
CA HIS A 108 -9.89 -10.97 -8.94
C HIS A 108 -9.48 -10.10 -10.13
N CYS A 109 -8.21 -9.68 -10.15
CA CYS A 109 -7.65 -8.75 -11.12
C CYS A 109 -6.22 -9.20 -11.48
N PRO A 110 -6.09 -10.22 -12.34
CA PRO A 110 -4.79 -10.64 -12.85
C PRO A 110 -4.08 -9.49 -13.56
N GLY A 111 -2.78 -9.31 -13.28
CA GLY A 111 -2.01 -8.18 -13.79
C GLY A 111 -2.28 -6.85 -13.07
N GLY A 112 -2.96 -6.87 -11.92
CA GLY A 112 -3.43 -5.67 -11.24
C GLY A 112 -2.32 -4.76 -10.66
N ALA A 113 -1.10 -5.26 -10.55
CA ALA A 113 0.09 -4.48 -10.19
C ALA A 113 0.91 -4.03 -11.41
N ALA A 114 0.50 -4.33 -12.64
CA ALA A 114 1.16 -3.76 -13.81
C ALA A 114 1.05 -2.22 -13.78
N PRO A 115 2.12 -1.48 -14.13
CA PRO A 115 3.40 -1.93 -14.69
C PRO A 115 4.51 -2.21 -13.66
N THR A 116 4.26 -2.11 -12.34
CA THR A 116 5.32 -2.23 -11.32
C THR A 116 5.84 -3.65 -11.12
N GLY A 117 5.11 -4.66 -11.60
CA GLY A 117 5.43 -6.06 -11.38
C GLY A 117 4.86 -6.59 -10.06
N TYR A 118 4.81 -7.92 -9.93
CA TYR A 118 4.38 -8.57 -8.71
C TYR A 118 5.19 -9.85 -8.43
N PRO A 119 5.84 -10.00 -7.25
CA PRO A 119 6.78 -11.08 -6.99
C PRO A 119 6.19 -12.48 -7.21
N GLY A 120 6.84 -13.30 -8.03
CA GLY A 120 6.40 -14.65 -8.36
C GLY A 120 5.38 -14.74 -9.51
N TYR A 121 4.89 -13.62 -10.04
CA TYR A 121 3.91 -13.58 -11.13
C TYR A 121 4.48 -12.97 -12.41
N TYR A 122 4.93 -11.71 -12.35
CA TYR A 122 5.54 -11.03 -13.49
C TYR A 122 6.53 -9.95 -13.02
N PRO A 123 7.60 -9.71 -13.80
CA PRO A 123 8.55 -8.66 -13.49
C PRO A 123 7.93 -7.27 -13.73
N GLN A 124 8.64 -6.24 -13.28
CA GLN A 124 8.34 -4.86 -13.63
C GLN A 124 8.45 -4.66 -15.15
N ASP A 125 7.48 -3.96 -15.74
CA ASP A 125 7.55 -3.52 -17.12
C ASP A 125 8.31 -2.18 -17.19
N GLU A 126 9.62 -2.28 -17.38
CA GLU A 126 10.50 -1.10 -17.47
C GLU A 126 10.19 -0.23 -18.69
N ALA A 127 9.75 -0.83 -19.80
CA ALA A 127 9.43 -0.10 -21.01
C ALA A 127 8.15 0.73 -20.83
N HIS A 128 7.11 0.16 -20.22
CA HIS A 128 5.88 0.89 -19.90
C HIS A 128 6.13 1.99 -18.88
N LEU A 129 6.96 1.74 -17.86
CA LEU A 129 7.34 2.79 -16.90
C LEU A 129 8.10 3.93 -17.57
N ALA A 130 9.03 3.64 -18.49
CA ALA A 130 9.72 4.66 -19.28
C ALA A 130 8.72 5.48 -20.13
N LEU A 131 7.78 4.81 -20.80
CA LEU A 131 6.71 5.45 -21.57
C LEU A 131 5.84 6.38 -20.70
N TYR A 132 5.43 5.92 -19.51
CA TYR A 132 4.69 6.74 -18.54
C TYR A 132 5.47 8.00 -18.17
N LEU A 133 6.74 7.83 -17.77
CA LEU A 133 7.60 8.95 -17.37
C LEU A 133 7.80 9.95 -18.51
N GLU A 134 8.04 9.49 -19.74
CA GLU A 134 8.18 10.38 -20.89
C GLU A 134 6.88 11.15 -21.18
N SER A 135 5.73 10.48 -21.07
CA SER A 135 4.41 11.06 -21.34
C SER A 135 4.08 12.21 -20.37
N THR A 136 4.51 12.11 -19.10
CA THR A 136 4.30 13.17 -18.10
C THR A 136 5.10 14.45 -18.39
N ARG A 137 6.21 14.35 -19.13
CA ARG A 137 7.10 15.49 -19.40
C ARG A 137 6.71 16.31 -20.64
N LYS A 138 6.01 15.71 -21.60
CA LYS A 138 5.86 16.27 -22.97
C LYS A 138 4.46 16.80 -23.32
N ALA A 139 3.64 17.20 -22.35
CA ALA A 139 2.21 17.51 -22.56
C ALA A 139 1.42 16.37 -23.25
N ALA A 140 1.98 15.16 -23.30
CA ALA A 140 1.40 13.97 -23.92
C ALA A 140 0.65 13.09 -22.91
N PHE A 141 0.58 13.51 -21.64
CA PHE A 141 -0.01 12.73 -20.57
C PHE A 141 -1.50 12.44 -20.79
N ALA A 142 -2.25 13.39 -21.35
CA ALA A 142 -3.66 13.17 -21.70
C ALA A 142 -3.83 12.01 -22.71
N ARG A 143 -2.90 11.88 -23.67
CA ARG A 143 -2.90 10.78 -24.63
C ARG A 143 -2.58 9.45 -23.96
N TYR A 144 -1.58 9.44 -23.08
CA TYR A 144 -1.25 8.25 -22.28
C TYR A 144 -2.47 7.74 -21.48
N LEU A 145 -3.19 8.64 -20.80
CA LEU A 145 -4.39 8.27 -20.04
C LEU A 145 -5.48 7.69 -20.96
N GLN A 146 -5.67 8.27 -22.15
CA GLN A 146 -6.62 7.76 -23.13
C GLN A 146 -6.27 6.36 -23.62
N ASP A 147 -5.00 6.11 -23.93
CA ASP A 147 -4.53 4.85 -24.51
C ASP A 147 -4.43 3.72 -23.46
N HIS A 148 -4.12 4.03 -22.20
CA HIS A 148 -3.76 3.03 -21.19
C HIS A 148 -4.65 2.99 -19.94
N VAL A 149 -5.46 4.02 -19.65
CA VAL A 149 -6.27 4.09 -18.43
C VAL A 149 -7.76 4.08 -18.74
N TRP A 150 -8.22 4.97 -19.60
CA TRP A 150 -9.64 5.08 -19.92
C TRP A 150 -10.08 4.07 -20.97
N GLY A 151 -9.17 3.67 -21.86
CA GLY A 151 -9.51 2.96 -23.08
C GLY A 151 -10.49 3.76 -23.95
N SER A 152 -10.72 3.31 -25.18
CA SER A 152 -11.99 3.61 -25.84
C SER A 152 -13.06 2.80 -25.12
N ALA A 153 -13.89 3.45 -24.31
CA ALA A 153 -15.05 2.82 -23.68
C ALA A 153 -15.79 1.98 -24.74
N GLY A 154 -15.75 0.66 -24.58
CA GLY A 154 -16.46 -0.33 -25.39
C GLY A 154 -17.56 -0.95 -24.56
#